data_AF-A0A1Y5GXA9-F1
#
_entry.id   AF-A0A1Y5GXA9-F1
#
_cell.length_a   1.000
_cell.length_b   1.000
_cell.length_c   1.000
_cell.angle_alpha   90.00
_cell.angle_beta   90.00
_cell.angle_gamma   90.00
#
_symmetry.space_group_name_H-M   'P 1'
#
loop_
_entity.id
_entity.type
_entity.pdbx_description
1 polymer ?
#
loop_
_entity_poly.entity_id
_entity_poly.type
_entity_poly.pdbx_seq_one_letter_code
_entity_poly.pdbx_strand_id
1 'polypeptide(L)'
;MAEAEKTVYAQPGALIQKFEFSDLTLVLTLQYANNRTALVSTYISNKSAVSKHLQLSWQGGLLNQWDDKRSVPQALPGWSRELTSNESGLTIHFGKVRDTWNILTSGSSAYKISRSLKTKTAITPDTLSYQAIAPITLAAKQTYALYTTHSYVHNQQEAEQQQVLSAQILDNPEHYINAAKQRWQSYISQGLKQEQAPVEQQ
;
A
#
# COMPACT_ATOMS: atom_id res chain seq x y z
N MET A 1 15.79 8.03 19.52
CA MET A 1 15.16 7.06 18.59
C MET A 1 16.30 6.28 17.96
N ALA A 2 16.17 4.97 17.76
CA ALA A 2 17.21 4.20 17.07
C ALA A 2 17.32 4.73 15.63
N GLU A 3 18.52 5.16 15.22
CA GLU A 3 18.79 5.62 13.87
C GLU A 3 18.87 4.40 12.95
N ALA A 4 18.13 4.44 11.84
CA ALA A 4 18.14 3.38 10.84
C ALA A 4 18.79 3.88 9.56
N GLU A 5 19.59 3.02 8.95
CA GLU A 5 20.01 3.23 7.56
C GLU A 5 18.81 2.97 6.65
N LYS A 6 18.48 3.97 5.81
CA LYS A 6 17.31 3.94 4.93
C LYS A 6 17.75 3.87 3.47
N THR A 7 17.26 2.86 2.76
CA THR A 7 17.39 2.77 1.29
C THR A 7 16.01 2.79 0.66
N VAL A 8 15.82 3.62 -0.36
CA VAL A 8 14.57 3.69 -1.14
C VAL A 8 14.94 3.68 -2.61
N TYR A 9 14.32 2.79 -3.37
CA TYR A 9 14.55 2.70 -4.81
C TYR A 9 13.32 2.14 -5.52
N ALA A 10 13.29 2.37 -6.83
CA ALA A 10 12.32 1.77 -7.73
C ALA A 10 13.05 0.77 -8.64
N GLN A 11 12.33 -0.28 -9.03
CA GLN A 11 12.71 -1.15 -10.13
C GLN A 11 11.46 -1.37 -11.00
N PRO A 12 11.61 -1.89 -12.23
CA PRO A 12 10.45 -2.18 -13.08
C PRO A 12 9.40 -3.00 -12.31
N GLY A 13 8.25 -2.37 -12.05
CA GLY A 13 7.12 -2.98 -11.37
C GLY A 13 7.09 -2.97 -9.86
N ALA A 14 8.08 -2.39 -9.18
CA ALA A 14 8.11 -2.37 -7.73
C ALA A 14 8.73 -1.10 -7.14
N LEU A 15 8.18 -0.66 -6.00
CA LEU A 15 8.79 0.34 -5.12
C LEU A 15 9.28 -0.37 -3.85
N ILE A 16 10.52 -0.11 -3.45
CA ILE A 16 11.16 -0.79 -2.33
C ILE A 16 11.67 0.23 -1.33
N GLN A 17 11.38 -0.03 -0.05
CA GLN A 17 11.95 0.71 1.08
C GLN A 17 12.56 -0.29 2.05
N LYS A 18 13.81 -0.06 2.43
CA LYS A 18 14.54 -0.86 3.42
C LYS A 18 14.97 0.05 4.55
N PHE A 19 14.73 -0.40 5.79
CA PHE A 19 15.23 0.22 7.02
C PHE A 19 16.05 -0.81 7.78
N GLU A 20 17.32 -0.51 8.00
CA GLU A 20 18.27 -1.35 8.72
C GLU A 20 18.57 -0.72 10.09
N PHE A 21 18.08 -1.35 11.15
CA PHE A 21 18.42 -1.01 12.54
C PHE A 21 19.55 -1.93 13.01
N SER A 22 20.12 -1.74 14.20
CA SER A 22 21.15 -2.65 14.72
C SER A 22 20.64 -4.09 14.92
N ASP A 23 19.39 -4.26 15.35
CA ASP A 23 18.82 -5.53 15.77
C ASP A 23 17.52 -5.93 15.03
N LEU A 24 17.11 -5.14 14.04
CA LEU A 24 15.90 -5.32 13.25
C LEU A 24 16.15 -4.91 11.79
N THR A 25 15.52 -5.60 10.85
CA THR A 25 15.42 -5.15 9.45
C THR A 25 13.95 -5.06 9.07
N LEU A 26 13.56 -3.98 8.41
CA LEU A 26 12.22 -3.77 7.85
C LEU A 26 12.34 -3.56 6.35
N VAL A 27 11.67 -4.40 5.56
CA VAL A 27 11.61 -4.27 4.10
C VAL A 27 10.16 -4.18 3.66
N LEU A 28 9.83 -3.10 2.94
CA LEU A 28 8.54 -2.92 2.29
C LEU A 28 8.73 -2.98 0.78
N THR A 29 7.88 -3.75 0.11
CA THR A 29 7.83 -3.82 -1.35
C THR A 29 6.39 -3.62 -1.81
N LEU A 30 6.15 -2.60 -2.62
CA LEU A 30 4.86 -2.31 -3.25
C LEU A 30 4.88 -2.78 -4.70
N GLN A 31 3.90 -3.58 -5.11
CA GLN A 31 3.66 -4.03 -6.48
C GLN A 31 2.16 -4.05 -6.78
N TYR A 32 1.77 -3.96 -8.06
CA TYR A 32 0.36 -4.13 -8.44
C TYR A 32 -0.01 -5.60 -8.61
N ALA A 33 -0.94 -6.07 -7.78
CA ALA A 33 -1.49 -7.42 -7.85
C ALA A 33 -2.52 -7.55 -8.99
N ASN A 34 -3.34 -6.52 -9.20
CA ASN A 34 -4.29 -6.43 -10.30
C ASN A 34 -4.50 -4.97 -10.75
N ASN A 35 -5.53 -4.70 -11.56
CA ASN A 35 -5.84 -3.37 -12.13
C ASN A 35 -6.47 -2.35 -11.16
N ARG A 36 -6.78 -2.76 -9.92
CA ARG A 36 -7.40 -1.92 -8.88
C ARG A 36 -6.67 -2.00 -7.54
N THR A 37 -5.78 -2.99 -7.37
CA THR A 37 -5.16 -3.34 -6.09
C THR A 37 -3.64 -3.41 -6.18
N ALA A 38 -2.98 -2.60 -5.36
CA ALA A 38 -1.57 -2.76 -5.01
C ALA A 38 -1.43 -3.66 -3.77
N LEU A 39 -0.38 -4.47 -3.75
CA LEU A 39 0.04 -5.30 -2.63
C LEU A 39 1.34 -4.74 -2.06
N VAL A 40 1.36 -4.51 -0.75
CA VAL A 40 2.55 -4.15 0.03
C VAL A 40 2.95 -5.35 0.87
N SER A 41 4.08 -5.95 0.53
CA SER A 41 4.74 -6.97 1.36
C SER A 41 5.64 -6.28 2.37
N THR A 42 5.45 -6.56 3.65
CA THR A 42 6.23 -6.03 4.76
C THR A 42 6.92 -7.18 5.48
N TYR A 43 8.24 -7.25 5.39
CA TYR A 43 9.05 -8.24 6.11
C TYR A 43 9.77 -7.57 7.27
N ILE A 44 9.57 -8.11 8.46
CA ILE A 44 10.17 -7.64 9.71
C ILE A 44 11.08 -8.76 10.23
N SER A 45 12.39 -8.54 10.22
CA SER A 45 13.39 -9.55 10.59
C SER A 45 14.06 -9.18 11.91
N ASN A 46 13.98 -10.06 12.91
CA ASN A 46 14.71 -9.92 14.16
C ASN A 46 16.15 -10.43 13.96
N LYS A 47 17.14 -9.55 14.10
CA LYS A 47 18.55 -9.91 13.94
C LYS A 47 19.20 -10.34 15.25
N SER A 48 18.55 -10.17 16.39
CA SER A 48 19.12 -10.53 17.68
C SER A 48 18.96 -12.03 17.99
N ALA A 49 19.64 -12.48 19.04
CA ALA A 49 19.49 -13.82 19.60
C ALA A 49 18.35 -13.93 20.63
N VAL A 50 17.56 -12.87 20.82
CA VAL A 50 16.47 -12.81 21.81
C VAL A 50 15.15 -12.45 21.14
N SER A 51 14.05 -13.00 21.65
CA SER A 51 12.71 -12.66 21.17
C SER A 51 12.37 -11.19 21.41
N LYS A 52 11.57 -10.61 20.51
CA LYS A 52 11.11 -9.22 20.57
C LYS A 52 9.58 -9.17 20.61
N HIS A 53 9.05 -8.34 21.48
CA HIS A 53 7.64 -7.94 21.47
C HIS A 53 7.56 -6.55 20.84
N LEU A 54 6.86 -6.46 19.71
CA LEU A 54 6.75 -5.22 18.94
C LEU A 54 5.29 -4.79 18.88
N GLN A 55 5.05 -3.50 19.08
CA GLN A 55 3.77 -2.88 18.72
C GLN A 55 3.94 -2.22 17.36
N LEU A 56 3.30 -2.80 16.35
CA LEU A 56 3.24 -2.20 15.02
C LEU A 56 2.22 -1.07 15.05
N SER A 57 2.56 0.06 14.43
CA SER A 57 1.66 1.21 14.28
C SER A 57 1.65 1.73 12.85
N TRP A 58 0.46 1.92 12.30
CA TRP A 58 0.22 2.61 11.04
C TRP A 58 -0.57 3.87 11.32
N GLN A 59 -0.25 4.94 10.62
CA GLN A 59 -1.00 6.18 10.68
C GLN A 59 -1.16 6.77 9.29
N GLY A 60 -2.20 7.56 9.10
CA GLY A 60 -2.43 8.31 7.87
C GLY A 60 -3.57 9.29 8.03
N GLY A 61 -3.69 10.21 7.08
CA GLY A 61 -4.78 11.18 7.04
C GLY A 61 -5.02 11.69 5.64
N LEU A 62 -6.24 12.15 5.38
CA LEU A 62 -6.56 12.76 4.10
C LEU A 62 -5.95 14.16 4.00
N LEU A 63 -5.52 14.51 2.79
CA LEU A 63 -5.08 15.87 2.49
C LEU A 63 -6.22 16.86 2.79
N ASN A 64 -5.88 17.95 3.48
CA ASN A 64 -6.83 19.03 3.77
C ASN A 64 -6.67 20.21 2.81
N GLN A 65 -5.54 20.33 2.12
CA GLN A 65 -5.30 21.35 1.10
C GLN A 65 -5.63 20.82 -0.30
N TRP A 66 -6.30 21.65 -1.10
CA TRP A 66 -6.62 21.36 -2.50
C TRP A 66 -5.57 21.94 -3.44
N ASP A 67 -5.24 23.22 -3.23
CA ASP A 67 -4.18 23.94 -3.93
C ASP A 67 -3.42 24.84 -2.95
N ASP A 68 -2.60 25.77 -3.46
CA ASP A 68 -1.81 26.71 -2.66
C ASP A 68 -2.66 27.75 -1.90
N LYS A 69 -3.94 27.90 -2.25
CA LYS A 69 -4.84 28.95 -1.75
C LYS A 69 -6.07 28.43 -1.03
N ARG A 70 -6.53 27.22 -1.36
CA ARG A 70 -7.81 26.68 -0.92
C ARG A 70 -7.64 25.33 -0.25
N SER A 71 -8.38 25.15 0.84
CA SER A 71 -8.62 23.84 1.42
C SER A 71 -9.57 23.01 0.57
N VAL A 72 -9.60 21.69 0.81
CA VAL A 72 -10.54 20.79 0.13
C VAL A 72 -12.00 21.20 0.36
N PRO A 73 -12.46 21.53 1.58
CA PRO A 73 -13.82 22.05 1.77
C PRO A 73 -14.10 23.38 1.05
N GLN A 74 -13.09 24.24 0.86
CA GLN A 74 -13.27 25.49 0.11
C GLN A 74 -13.39 25.24 -1.40
N ALA A 75 -12.59 24.32 -1.95
CA ALA A 75 -12.64 23.98 -3.37
C ALA A 75 -13.87 23.12 -3.72
N LEU A 76 -14.29 22.24 -2.82
CA LEU A 76 -15.33 21.24 -3.03
C LEU A 76 -16.28 21.16 -1.81
N PRO A 77 -17.11 22.20 -1.56
CA PRO A 77 -17.91 22.32 -0.34
C PRO A 77 -18.96 21.22 -0.12
N GLY A 78 -19.32 20.46 -1.17
CA GLY A 78 -20.23 19.32 -1.10
C GLY A 78 -19.55 17.95 -1.14
N TRP A 79 -18.21 17.87 -1.21
CA TRP A 79 -17.53 16.59 -1.33
C TRP A 79 -17.38 15.90 0.03
N SER A 80 -18.23 14.90 0.26
CA SER A 80 -18.13 14.04 1.44
C SER A 80 -16.94 13.08 1.33
N ARG A 81 -16.18 12.97 2.42
CA ARG A 81 -15.06 12.04 2.58
C ARG A 81 -15.16 11.44 3.97
N GLU A 82 -15.30 10.12 4.06
CA GLU A 82 -15.54 9.44 5.33
C GLU A 82 -14.61 8.26 5.50
N LEU A 83 -14.09 8.06 6.71
CA LEU A 83 -13.28 6.91 7.08
C LEU A 83 -14.13 5.94 7.90
N THR A 84 -14.13 4.67 7.53
CA THR A 84 -14.66 3.58 8.36
C THR A 84 -13.61 2.50 8.53
N SER A 85 -13.61 1.80 9.67
CA SER A 85 -12.64 0.74 9.95
C SER A 85 -13.30 -0.53 10.47
N ASN A 86 -12.61 -1.65 10.30
CA ASN A 86 -12.89 -2.91 10.97
C ASN A 86 -11.56 -3.57 11.39
N GLU A 87 -11.61 -4.78 11.95
CA GLU A 87 -10.41 -5.47 12.42
C GLU A 87 -9.38 -5.74 11.30
N SER A 88 -9.84 -5.91 10.06
CA SER A 88 -8.98 -6.20 8.91
C SER A 88 -8.44 -4.96 8.19
N GLY A 89 -8.91 -3.75 8.51
CA GLY A 89 -8.38 -2.53 7.91
C GLY A 89 -9.33 -1.32 7.91
N LEU A 90 -9.22 -0.49 6.88
CA LEU A 90 -9.86 0.83 6.76
C LEU A 90 -10.43 1.01 5.36
N THR A 91 -11.58 1.69 5.24
CA THR A 91 -12.12 2.18 3.97
C THR A 91 -12.33 3.69 4.04
N ILE A 92 -11.92 4.39 2.99
CA ILE A 92 -12.23 5.80 2.76
C ILE A 92 -13.31 5.86 1.67
N HIS A 93 -14.47 6.42 1.99
CA HIS A 93 -15.59 6.59 1.07
C HIS A 93 -15.60 8.00 0.51
N PHE A 94 -15.90 8.12 -0.79
CA PHE A 94 -15.97 9.40 -1.48
C PHE A 94 -17.38 9.64 -2.03
N GLY A 95 -18.01 10.72 -1.56
CA GLY A 95 -19.28 11.22 -2.08
C GLY A 95 -19.19 11.64 -3.54
N LYS A 96 -20.34 11.81 -4.20
CA LYS A 96 -20.44 12.10 -5.63
C LYS A 96 -20.01 13.53 -5.92
N VAL A 97 -19.09 13.71 -6.86
CA VAL A 97 -18.67 15.00 -7.40
C VAL A 97 -18.69 14.90 -8.91
N ARG A 98 -19.23 15.95 -9.56
CA ARG A 98 -19.29 16.08 -11.01
C ARG A 98 -18.68 17.41 -11.43
N ASP A 99 -17.39 17.55 -11.13
CA ASP A 99 -16.59 18.68 -11.58
C ASP A 99 -15.77 18.24 -12.80
N THR A 100 -16.30 18.55 -13.99
CA THR A 100 -15.81 18.08 -15.29
C THR A 100 -14.31 18.22 -15.48
N TRP A 101 -13.71 19.26 -14.90
CA TRP A 101 -12.31 19.61 -15.14
C TRP A 101 -11.38 19.19 -14.00
N ASN A 102 -11.93 18.91 -12.82
CA ASN A 102 -11.14 18.69 -11.61
C ASN A 102 -11.29 17.29 -11.03
N ILE A 103 -12.52 16.84 -10.76
CA ILE A 103 -12.75 15.57 -10.09
C ILE A 103 -14.14 14.99 -10.41
N LEU A 104 -14.13 13.70 -10.72
CA LEU A 104 -15.33 12.92 -11.01
C LEU A 104 -15.37 11.68 -10.11
N THR A 105 -16.29 11.66 -9.16
CA THR A 105 -16.55 10.51 -8.28
C THR A 105 -17.99 10.05 -8.45
N SER A 106 -18.21 8.74 -8.33
CA SER A 106 -19.54 8.15 -8.57
C SER A 106 -20.52 8.37 -7.41
N GLY A 107 -20.00 8.63 -6.20
CA GLY A 107 -20.74 8.56 -4.94
C GLY A 107 -20.63 7.22 -4.22
N SER A 108 -20.05 6.22 -4.87
CA SER A 108 -19.71 4.91 -4.28
C SER A 108 -18.25 4.52 -4.55
N SER A 109 -17.43 5.47 -4.99
CA SER A 109 -15.99 5.26 -5.10
C SER A 109 -15.36 5.21 -3.72
N ALA A 110 -14.39 4.32 -3.54
CA ALA A 110 -13.74 4.12 -2.25
C ALA A 110 -12.26 3.77 -2.39
N TYR A 111 -11.49 4.04 -1.35
CA TYR A 111 -10.14 3.54 -1.17
C TYR A 111 -10.10 2.59 0.02
N LYS A 112 -9.77 1.32 -0.22
CA LYS A 112 -9.78 0.24 0.78
C LYS A 112 -8.36 -0.18 1.11
N ILE A 113 -8.06 -0.26 2.40
CA ILE A 113 -6.82 -0.81 2.96
C ILE A 113 -7.20 -2.07 3.73
N SER A 114 -6.65 -3.22 3.36
CA SER A 114 -6.90 -4.49 4.05
C SER A 114 -5.58 -5.18 4.38
N ARG A 115 -5.47 -5.79 5.55
CA ARG A 115 -4.23 -6.37 6.09
C ARG A 115 -4.42 -7.85 6.39
N SER A 116 -3.35 -8.63 6.25
CA SER A 116 -3.29 -10.02 6.71
C SER A 116 -3.19 -10.15 8.24
N LEU A 117 -3.14 -9.03 8.96
CA LEU A 117 -3.08 -8.95 10.42
C LEU A 117 -4.23 -8.09 10.95
N LYS A 118 -4.91 -8.60 11.98
CA LYS A 118 -5.96 -7.85 12.69
C LYS A 118 -5.37 -6.65 13.43
N THR A 119 -6.04 -5.51 13.36
CA THR A 119 -5.61 -4.26 14.00
C THR A 119 -6.73 -3.64 14.84
N LYS A 120 -6.35 -2.88 15.87
CA LYS A 120 -7.25 -1.92 16.52
C LYS A 120 -7.03 -0.56 15.86
N THR A 121 -8.07 -0.02 15.24
CA THR A 121 -8.01 1.26 14.52
C THR A 121 -8.83 2.31 15.25
N ALA A 122 -8.21 3.46 15.53
CA ALA A 122 -8.86 4.68 15.99
C ALA A 122 -8.90 5.68 14.83
N ILE A 123 -10.07 6.26 14.58
CA ILE A 123 -10.28 7.31 13.57
C ILE A 123 -10.47 8.64 14.31
N THR A 124 -9.86 9.70 13.79
CA THR A 124 -10.06 11.08 14.22
C THR A 124 -10.85 11.81 13.12
N PRO A 125 -12.18 11.94 13.25
CA PRO A 125 -13.04 12.46 12.18
C PRO A 125 -12.68 13.89 11.75
N ASP A 126 -12.38 14.78 12.71
CA ASP A 126 -12.10 16.20 12.44
C ASP A 126 -10.90 16.41 11.51
N THR A 127 -9.90 15.55 11.61
CA THR A 127 -8.68 15.60 10.78
C THR A 127 -8.68 14.55 9.67
N LEU A 128 -9.76 13.78 9.54
CA LEU A 128 -9.89 12.66 8.60
C LEU A 128 -8.65 11.75 8.63
N SER A 129 -8.17 11.46 9.84
CA SER A 129 -6.96 10.66 10.07
C SER A 129 -7.26 9.40 10.88
N TYR A 130 -6.32 8.47 10.87
CA TYR A 130 -6.43 7.24 11.64
C TYR A 130 -5.07 6.82 12.21
N GLN A 131 -5.14 6.03 13.28
CA GLN A 131 -4.03 5.24 13.79
C GLN A 131 -4.50 3.80 14.00
N ALA A 132 -3.76 2.84 13.44
CA ALA A 132 -3.99 1.43 13.63
C ALA A 132 -2.80 0.81 14.38
N ILE A 133 -3.08 -0.08 15.33
CA ILE A 133 -2.05 -0.78 16.10
C ILE A 133 -2.29 -2.28 16.13
N ALA A 134 -1.20 -3.05 16.15
CA ALA A 134 -1.23 -4.49 16.38
C ALA A 134 0.06 -4.97 17.08
N PRO A 135 -0.05 -5.75 18.17
CA PRO A 135 1.12 -6.39 18.77
C PRO A 135 1.53 -7.63 17.97
N ILE A 136 2.84 -7.85 17.86
CA ILE A 136 3.42 -9.11 17.37
C ILE A 136 4.54 -9.56 18.30
N THR A 137 4.77 -10.87 18.33
CA THR A 137 5.96 -11.47 18.95
C THR A 137 6.82 -12.06 17.85
N LEU A 138 8.09 -11.69 17.84
CA LEU A 138 9.07 -12.14 16.85
C LEU A 138 10.18 -12.90 17.57
N ALA A 139 10.31 -14.20 17.32
CA ALA A 139 11.35 -14.99 17.94
C ALA A 139 12.75 -14.52 17.51
N ALA A 140 13.78 -14.96 18.23
CA ALA A 140 15.16 -14.75 17.84
C ALA A 140 15.40 -15.22 16.39
N LYS A 141 16.08 -14.41 15.59
CA LYS A 141 16.42 -14.71 14.18
C LYS A 141 15.22 -14.96 13.24
N GLN A 142 13.99 -14.68 13.67
CA GLN A 142 12.79 -14.92 12.88
C GLN A 142 12.46 -13.72 11.97
N THR A 143 11.88 -14.00 10.81
CA THR A 143 11.22 -13.02 9.96
C THR A 143 9.70 -13.18 10.04
N TYR A 144 8.99 -12.08 10.21
CA TYR A 144 7.54 -12.00 10.13
C TYR A 144 7.12 -11.30 8.84
N ALA A 145 6.18 -11.90 8.12
CA ALA A 145 5.63 -11.35 6.89
C ALA A 145 4.22 -10.82 7.16
N LEU A 146 3.97 -9.59 6.72
CA LEU A 146 2.68 -8.92 6.74
C LEU A 146 2.36 -8.45 5.32
N TYR A 147 1.11 -8.64 4.90
CA TYR A 147 0.64 -8.23 3.60
C TYR A 147 -0.48 -7.21 3.75
N THR A 148 -0.43 -6.15 2.95
CA THR A 148 -1.46 -5.11 2.91
C THR A 148 -1.89 -4.85 1.48
N THR A 149 -3.18 -4.95 1.21
CA THR A 149 -3.76 -4.54 -0.07
C THR A 149 -4.27 -3.11 0.01
N HIS A 150 -3.97 -2.32 -1.01
CA HIS A 150 -4.45 -0.97 -1.23
C HIS A 150 -5.26 -0.93 -2.53
N SER A 151 -6.57 -0.70 -2.44
CA SER A 151 -7.48 -0.78 -3.58
C SER A 151 -8.26 0.50 -3.76
N TYR A 152 -8.20 1.12 -4.94
CA TYR A 152 -9.14 2.19 -5.32
C TYR A 152 -10.19 1.62 -6.26
N VAL A 153 -11.47 1.87 -5.96
CA VAL A 153 -12.61 1.42 -6.76
C VAL A 153 -13.47 2.61 -7.16
N HIS A 154 -13.93 2.62 -8.40
CA HIS A 154 -14.70 3.75 -8.94
C HIS A 154 -16.17 3.71 -8.57
N ASN A 155 -16.71 2.55 -8.21
CA ASN A 155 -18.13 2.37 -7.89
C ASN A 155 -18.36 1.12 -7.04
N GLN A 156 -19.62 0.92 -6.63
CA GLN A 156 -20.05 -0.21 -5.81
C GLN A 156 -19.77 -1.59 -6.43
N GLN A 157 -19.99 -1.76 -7.74
CA GLN A 157 -19.75 -3.04 -8.42
C GLN A 157 -18.26 -3.42 -8.36
N GLU A 158 -17.36 -2.46 -8.63
CA GLU A 158 -15.93 -2.68 -8.44
C GLU A 158 -15.60 -2.96 -6.97
N ALA A 159 -16.25 -2.28 -6.01
CA ALA A 159 -16.03 -2.48 -4.58
C ALA A 159 -16.32 -3.91 -4.10
N GLU A 160 -17.40 -4.51 -4.61
CA GLU A 160 -17.81 -5.89 -4.31
C GLU A 160 -16.84 -6.90 -4.93
N GLN A 161 -16.49 -6.72 -6.21
CA GLN A 161 -15.52 -7.58 -6.89
C GLN A 161 -14.14 -7.52 -6.21
N GLN A 162 -13.65 -6.31 -5.91
CA GLN A 162 -12.34 -6.14 -5.29
C GLN A 162 -12.28 -6.63 -3.84
N GLN A 163 -13.42 -6.74 -3.15
CA GLN A 163 -13.42 -7.36 -1.81
C GLN A 163 -13.02 -8.83 -1.88
N VAL A 164 -13.56 -9.59 -2.84
CA VAL A 164 -13.21 -11.00 -3.04
C VAL A 164 -11.75 -11.14 -3.51
N LEU A 165 -11.34 -10.33 -4.50
CA LEU A 165 -9.97 -10.37 -5.02
C LEU A 165 -8.94 -9.98 -3.97
N SER A 166 -9.21 -8.97 -3.14
CA SER A 166 -8.29 -8.57 -2.06
C SER A 166 -8.13 -9.69 -1.03
N ALA A 167 -9.20 -10.41 -0.69
CA ALA A 167 -9.12 -11.57 0.19
C ALA A 167 -8.27 -12.69 -0.42
N GLN A 168 -8.44 -12.99 -1.70
CA GLN A 168 -7.62 -13.98 -2.42
C GLN A 168 -6.14 -13.57 -2.48
N ILE A 169 -5.84 -12.28 -2.68
CA ILE A 169 -4.47 -11.75 -2.66
C ILE A 169 -3.84 -11.94 -1.28
N LEU A 170 -4.59 -11.67 -0.20
CA LEU A 170 -4.07 -11.83 1.16
C LEU A 170 -3.92 -13.29 1.60
N ASP A 171 -4.72 -14.20 1.04
CA ASP A 171 -4.65 -15.65 1.30
C ASP A 171 -3.46 -16.31 0.57
N ASN A 172 -3.13 -15.84 -0.64
CA ASN A 172 -2.01 -16.36 -1.43
C ASN A 172 -1.14 -15.24 -2.05
N PRO A 173 -0.46 -14.42 -1.24
CA PRO A 173 0.26 -13.24 -1.72
C PRO A 173 1.42 -13.57 -2.66
N GLU A 174 2.13 -14.68 -2.42
CA GLU A 174 3.29 -15.09 -3.23
C GLU A 174 2.91 -15.37 -4.69
N HIS A 175 1.71 -15.90 -4.94
CA HIS A 175 1.21 -16.08 -6.31
C HIS A 175 1.17 -14.74 -7.07
N TYR A 176 0.61 -13.69 -6.45
CA TYR A 176 0.49 -12.37 -7.07
C TYR A 176 1.82 -11.63 -7.17
N ILE A 177 2.71 -11.79 -6.18
CA ILE A 177 4.07 -11.23 -6.22
C ILE A 177 4.86 -11.84 -7.39
N ASN A 178 4.80 -13.16 -7.56
CA ASN A 178 5.51 -13.83 -8.65
C ASN A 178 4.91 -13.49 -10.02
N ALA A 179 3.58 -13.42 -10.12
CA ALA A 179 2.90 -12.98 -11.34
C ALA A 179 3.31 -11.55 -11.74
N ALA A 180 3.40 -10.63 -10.78
CA ALA A 180 3.85 -9.26 -11.02
C ALA A 180 5.30 -9.22 -11.53
N LYS A 181 6.21 -9.97 -10.90
CA LYS A 181 7.61 -10.09 -11.35
C LYS A 181 7.71 -10.65 -12.77
N GLN A 182 7.01 -11.75 -13.06
CA GLN A 182 7.01 -12.38 -14.38
C GLN A 182 6.49 -11.45 -15.48
N ARG A 183 5.42 -10.69 -15.20
CA ARG A 183 4.87 -9.71 -16.13
C ARG A 183 5.90 -8.63 -16.49
N TRP A 184 6.60 -8.07 -15.51
CA TRP A 184 7.63 -7.08 -15.77
C TRP A 184 8.87 -7.63 -16.46
N GLN A 185 9.30 -8.85 -16.10
CA GLN A 185 10.37 -9.54 -16.82
C GLN A 185 10.02 -9.73 -18.29
N SER A 186 8.76 -10.05 -18.60
CA SER A 186 8.26 -10.20 -19.97
C SER A 186 8.27 -8.88 -20.74
N TYR A 187 7.88 -7.76 -20.11
CA TYR A 187 7.97 -6.44 -20.75
C TYR A 187 9.41 -6.06 -21.09
N ILE A 188 10.35 -6.30 -20.18
CA ILE A 188 11.76 -5.99 -20.38
C ILE A 188 12.33 -6.86 -21.51
N SER A 189 12.09 -8.18 -21.48
CA SER A 189 12.64 -9.09 -22.48
C SER A 189 12.06 -8.85 -23.88
N GLN A 190 10.81 -8.42 -23.98
CA GLN A 190 10.18 -8.08 -25.25
C GLN A 190 10.57 -6.68 -25.75
N GLY A 191 10.68 -5.70 -24.84
CA GLY A 191 10.98 -4.31 -25.17
C GLY A 191 12.46 -4.03 -25.41
N LEU A 192 13.36 -4.83 -24.84
CA LEU A 192 14.82 -4.69 -25.00
C LEU A 192 15.44 -5.78 -25.88
N LYS A 193 14.68 -6.35 -26.83
CA LYS A 193 15.26 -7.26 -27.83
C LYS A 193 16.40 -6.54 -28.53
N GLN A 194 17.63 -7.01 -28.31
CA GLN A 194 18.83 -6.49 -28.96
C GLN A 194 18.69 -6.63 -30.48
N GLU A 195 18.60 -5.50 -31.19
CA GLU A 195 19.46 -5.38 -32.37
C GLU A 195 20.89 -5.57 -31.87
N GLN A 196 21.63 -6.47 -32.51
CA GLN A 196 23.02 -6.76 -32.17
C GLN A 196 23.76 -5.43 -32.00
N ALA A 197 24.36 -5.21 -30.83
CA ALA A 197 25.27 -4.09 -30.65
C ALA A 197 26.27 -4.11 -31.81
N PRO A 198 26.55 -2.98 -32.49
CA PRO A 198 27.53 -2.98 -33.56
C PRO A 198 28.83 -3.52 -32.98
N VAL A 199 29.34 -4.60 -33.57
CA VAL A 199 30.69 -5.07 -33.29
C VAL A 199 31.61 -3.91 -33.67
N GLU A 200 32.27 -3.28 -32.70
CA GLU A 200 33.35 -2.35 -32.98
C GLU A 200 34.41 -3.10 -33.80
N GLN A 201 34.52 -2.74 -35.08
CA GLN A 201 35.61 -3.18 -35.93
C GLN A 201 36.87 -2.43 -35.47
N GLN A 202 37.84 -3.17 -34.95
CA GLN A 202 39.22 -2.71 -34.74
C GLN A 202 39.99 -2.73 -36.05
#